data_AF-A0A8S2TEA2-F1
#
_entry.id   AF-A0A8S2TEA2-F1
#
_cell.length_a   1.000
_cell.length_b   1.000
_cell.length_c   1.000
_cell.angle_alpha   90.00
_cell.angle_beta   90.00
_cell.angle_gamma   90.00
#
_symmetry.space_group_name_H-M   'P 1'
#
loop_
_entity.id
_entity.type
_entity.pdbx_description
1 polymer ?
#
loop_
_entity_poly.entity_id
_entity_poly.type
_entity_poly.pdbx_seq_one_letter_code
_entity_poly.pdbx_strand_id
1 'polypeptide(L)'
;VKNMMLELQNITSDLAEEISSLRLSLREKWISMKGCGIDFPQLSLEYLRPFTCGSYQLKESKAYAKSHLDENGDFDVELSPAKNNLLRCRIQSRHQNSIKYYLCVKYDPSASDEPILDKYCQYKSGNRTIGCRAHTATVLWYLSYARFTEWKPSQRGTILFDSITSCR
;
A
#
# COMPACT_ATOMS: atom_id res chain seq x y z
N VAL A 1 4.02 27.59 -8.14
CA VAL A 1 4.21 26.23 -7.56
C VAL A 1 3.33 25.96 -6.34
N LYS A 2 3.22 26.86 -5.34
CA LYS A 2 2.42 26.63 -4.11
C LYS A 2 0.90 26.43 -4.31
N ASN A 3 0.30 26.90 -5.42
CA ASN A 3 -1.15 26.74 -5.68
C ASN A 3 -1.52 25.40 -6.34
N MET A 4 -0.66 24.85 -7.20
CA MET A 4 -0.92 23.60 -7.94
C MET A 4 -1.04 22.39 -7.01
N MET A 5 -0.24 22.36 -5.93
CA MET A 5 -0.24 21.25 -4.96
C MET A 5 -1.46 21.29 -4.01
N LEU A 6 -2.14 22.44 -3.89
CA LEU A 6 -3.38 22.60 -3.12
C LEU A 6 -4.61 22.23 -3.97
N GLU A 7 -4.61 22.61 -5.25
CA GLU A 7 -5.70 22.27 -6.20
C GLU A 7 -5.76 20.76 -6.45
N LEU A 8 -4.61 20.11 -6.62
CA LEU A 8 -4.52 18.67 -6.83
C LEU A 8 -4.91 17.84 -5.58
N GLN A 9 -4.88 18.42 -4.37
CA GLN A 9 -5.35 17.70 -3.16
C GLN A 9 -6.86 17.44 -3.14
N ASN A 10 -7.63 18.23 -3.91
CA ASN A 10 -9.09 18.13 -3.98
C ASN A 10 -9.57 17.37 -5.22
N ILE A 11 -8.67 16.99 -6.14
CA ILE A 11 -9.02 16.10 -7.24
C ILE A 11 -9.20 14.69 -6.67
N THR A 12 -10.42 14.17 -6.82
CA THR A 12 -10.77 12.80 -6.47
C THR A 12 -10.29 11.85 -7.54
N SER A 13 -9.76 10.68 -7.14
CA SER A 13 -9.39 9.65 -8.09
C SER A 13 -10.59 9.10 -8.87
N ASP A 14 -10.37 8.72 -10.13
CA ASP A 14 -11.38 8.02 -10.95
C ASP A 14 -11.83 6.73 -10.24
N LEU A 15 -10.90 6.02 -9.60
CA LEU A 15 -11.20 4.84 -8.81
C LEU A 15 -12.09 5.16 -7.60
N ALA A 16 -11.94 6.34 -6.98
CA ALA A 16 -12.86 6.77 -5.93
C ALA A 16 -14.28 7.02 -6.47
N GLU A 17 -14.40 7.58 -7.68
CA GLU A 17 -15.68 7.80 -8.35
C GLU A 17 -16.34 6.48 -8.76
N GLU A 18 -15.58 5.53 -9.30
CA GLU A 18 -16.10 4.21 -9.65
C GLU A 18 -16.64 3.46 -8.43
N ILE A 19 -15.95 3.55 -7.29
CA ILE A 19 -16.39 2.93 -6.04
C ILE A 19 -17.62 3.64 -5.48
N SER A 20 -17.65 4.98 -5.51
CA SER A 20 -18.79 5.75 -4.99
C SER A 20 -20.06 5.59 -5.83
N SER A 21 -19.90 5.50 -7.16
CA SER A 21 -20.98 5.24 -8.12
C SER A 21 -21.41 3.77 -8.18
N LEU A 22 -20.85 2.90 -7.32
CA LEU A 22 -21.11 1.45 -7.29
C LEU A 22 -20.75 0.72 -8.59
N ARG A 23 -19.98 1.35 -9.49
CA ARG A 23 -19.41 0.72 -10.70
C ARG A 23 -18.29 -0.27 -10.35
N LEU A 24 -17.71 -0.16 -9.16
CA LEU A 24 -16.75 -1.11 -8.62
C LEU A 24 -17.16 -1.52 -7.19
N SER A 25 -17.59 -2.78 -7.02
CA SER A 25 -17.95 -3.30 -5.72
C SER A 25 -16.75 -3.81 -4.93
N LEU A 26 -16.56 -3.27 -3.72
CA LEU A 26 -15.57 -3.75 -2.76
C LEU A 26 -16.09 -4.92 -1.89
N ARG A 27 -17.35 -5.33 -2.06
CA ARG A 27 -17.97 -6.43 -1.30
C ARG A 27 -18.07 -7.73 -2.08
N GLU A 28 -17.96 -7.64 -3.41
CA GLU A 28 -17.92 -8.82 -4.27
C GLU A 28 -16.67 -9.67 -4.01
N LYS A 29 -16.75 -10.92 -4.49
CA LYS A 29 -15.64 -11.88 -4.41
C LYS A 29 -14.55 -11.47 -5.41
N TRP A 30 -13.35 -11.25 -4.90
CA TRP A 30 -12.16 -10.98 -5.70
C TRP A 30 -11.27 -12.23 -5.68
N ILE A 31 -10.30 -12.30 -6.60
CA ILE A 31 -9.46 -13.48 -6.80
C ILE A 31 -8.15 -13.27 -6.05
N SER A 32 -7.68 -14.24 -5.25
CA SER A 32 -6.39 -14.09 -4.57
C SER A 32 -5.26 -13.95 -5.61
N MET A 33 -4.36 -13.00 -5.39
CA MET A 33 -3.18 -12.81 -6.25
C MET A 33 -2.20 -13.99 -6.13
N LYS A 34 -2.24 -14.75 -5.03
CA LYS A 34 -1.38 -15.90 -4.80
C LYS A 34 -1.60 -16.97 -5.87
N GLY A 35 -0.51 -17.39 -6.51
CA GLY A 35 -0.54 -18.44 -7.55
C GLY A 35 -1.12 -18.01 -8.90
N CYS A 36 -1.53 -16.75 -9.08
CA CYS A 36 -2.08 -16.26 -10.35
C CYS A 36 -1.01 -15.90 -11.40
N GLY A 37 0.28 -15.89 -11.05
CA GLY A 37 1.37 -15.53 -11.98
C GLY A 37 1.32 -14.06 -12.48
N ILE A 38 0.48 -13.23 -11.86
CA ILE A 38 0.34 -11.81 -12.17
C ILE A 38 1.31 -11.03 -11.29
N ASP A 39 2.22 -10.30 -11.92
CA ASP A 39 3.23 -9.52 -11.22
C ASP A 39 2.87 -8.03 -11.16
N PHE A 40 2.73 -7.53 -9.92
CA PHE A 40 2.74 -6.10 -9.65
C PHE A 40 4.12 -5.48 -10.01
N PRO A 41 4.17 -4.27 -10.60
CA PRO A 41 5.41 -3.66 -11.05
C PRO A 41 6.42 -3.48 -9.91
N GLN A 42 7.69 -3.75 -10.21
CA GLN A 42 8.81 -3.47 -9.31
C GLN A 42 9.15 -1.98 -9.40
N LEU A 43 9.08 -1.27 -8.27
CA LEU A 43 9.31 0.18 -8.20
C LEU A 43 10.55 0.48 -7.35
N SER A 44 11.32 1.49 -7.77
CA SER A 44 12.46 1.96 -7.00
C SER A 44 12.03 2.82 -5.81
N LEU A 45 12.88 2.94 -4.79
CA LEU A 45 12.66 3.92 -3.71
C LEU A 45 12.67 5.36 -4.23
N GLU A 46 13.33 5.62 -5.36
CA GLU A 46 13.34 6.93 -6.01
C GLU A 46 11.97 7.30 -6.56
N TYR A 47 11.23 6.33 -7.11
CA TYR A 47 9.81 6.50 -7.49
C TYR A 47 8.90 6.63 -6.26
N LEU A 48 9.07 5.74 -5.27
CA LEU A 48 8.19 5.70 -4.10
C LEU A 48 8.30 6.93 -3.21
N ARG A 49 9.49 7.51 -3.03
CA ARG A 49 9.71 8.68 -2.15
C ARG A 49 8.82 9.88 -2.50
N PRO A 50 8.85 10.44 -3.72
CA PRO A 50 7.97 11.56 -4.08
C PRO A 50 6.50 11.14 -4.03
N PHE A 51 6.17 9.90 -4.45
CA PHE A 51 4.80 9.38 -4.42
C PHE A 51 4.20 9.36 -3.00
N THR A 52 5.00 8.95 -2.00
CA THR A 52 4.57 8.85 -0.59
C THR A 52 4.81 10.13 0.22
N CYS A 53 5.03 11.29 -0.42
CA CYS A 53 5.40 12.54 0.25
C CYS A 53 6.62 12.42 1.18
N GLY A 54 7.63 11.65 0.76
CA GLY A 54 8.95 11.60 1.37
C GLY A 54 9.24 10.35 2.19
N SER A 55 10.46 10.31 2.73
CA SER A 55 11.03 9.14 3.41
C SER A 55 10.35 8.77 4.72
N TYR A 56 9.63 9.70 5.36
CA TYR A 56 8.95 9.44 6.64
C TYR A 56 7.88 8.35 6.48
N GLN A 57 7.02 8.46 5.47
CA GLN A 57 5.98 7.46 5.22
C GLN A 57 6.57 6.09 4.89
N LEU A 58 7.72 6.04 4.20
CA LEU A 58 8.43 4.79 3.90
C LEU A 58 9.05 4.14 5.14
N LYS A 59 9.56 4.93 6.10
CA LYS A 59 10.04 4.40 7.38
C LYS A 59 8.90 3.76 8.18
N GLU A 60 7.78 4.46 8.29
CA GLU A 60 6.57 3.95 8.94
C GLU A 60 6.04 2.69 8.24
N SER A 61 6.13 2.64 6.92
CA SER A 61 5.68 1.50 6.11
C SER A 61 6.34 0.19 6.51
N LYS A 62 7.62 0.20 6.87
CA LYS A 62 8.34 -1.00 7.33
C LYS A 62 7.75 -1.58 8.61
N ALA A 63 7.49 -0.72 9.59
CA ALA A 63 6.92 -1.12 10.86
C ALA A 63 5.46 -1.57 10.69
N TYR A 64 4.73 -0.90 9.81
CA TYR A 64 3.32 -1.18 9.56
C TYR A 64 3.09 -2.46 8.76
N ALA A 65 3.96 -2.74 7.79
CA ALA A 65 3.90 -3.95 6.98
C ALA A 65 3.92 -5.22 7.84
N LYS A 66 4.74 -5.24 8.90
CA LYS A 66 4.84 -6.39 9.82
C LYS A 66 3.47 -6.86 10.35
N SER A 67 2.56 -5.93 10.64
CA SER A 67 1.23 -6.26 11.18
C SER A 67 0.25 -6.81 10.14
N HIS A 68 0.63 -6.83 8.87
CA HIS A 68 -0.21 -7.19 7.73
C HIS A 68 0.33 -8.38 6.92
N LEU A 69 1.46 -8.94 7.35
CA LEU A 69 1.96 -10.21 6.84
C LEU A 69 1.10 -11.34 7.44
N ASP A 70 0.76 -12.31 6.62
CA ASP A 70 0.11 -13.54 7.06
C ASP A 70 1.13 -14.56 7.60
N GLU A 71 0.66 -15.78 7.87
CA GLU A 71 1.50 -16.89 8.36
C GLU A 71 2.63 -17.29 7.39
N ASN A 72 2.49 -16.99 6.10
CA ASN A 72 3.50 -17.24 5.09
C ASN A 72 4.46 -16.04 4.91
N GLY A 73 4.21 -14.93 5.62
CA GLY A 73 4.97 -13.70 5.45
C GLY A 73 4.51 -12.84 4.29
N ASP A 74 3.29 -13.05 3.78
CA ASP A 74 2.75 -12.36 2.61
C ASP A 74 1.58 -11.44 2.94
N PHE A 75 1.39 -10.40 2.12
CA PHE A 75 0.15 -9.62 2.18
C PHE A 75 -1.00 -10.40 1.53
N ASP A 76 -2.19 -10.28 2.13
CA ASP A 76 -3.43 -10.73 1.50
C ASP A 76 -3.87 -9.72 0.42
N VAL A 77 -3.56 -10.05 -0.82
CA VAL A 77 -3.84 -9.23 -2.01
C VAL A 77 -4.83 -9.97 -2.90
N GLU A 78 -5.83 -9.25 -3.38
CA GLU A 78 -6.85 -9.75 -4.27
C GLU A 78 -6.86 -8.95 -5.57
N LEU A 79 -7.19 -9.58 -6.69
CA LEU A 79 -7.31 -9.01 -8.02
C LEU A 79 -8.77 -8.91 -8.43
N SER A 80 -9.10 -7.85 -9.16
CA SER A 80 -10.44 -7.69 -9.69
C SER A 80 -10.73 -8.78 -10.73
N PRO A 81 -11.87 -9.48 -10.65
CA PRO A 81 -12.25 -10.47 -11.65
C PRO A 81 -12.67 -9.83 -12.98
N ALA A 82 -13.05 -8.55 -12.97
CA ALA A 82 -13.62 -7.84 -14.11
C ALA A 82 -12.67 -6.83 -14.75
N LYS A 83 -11.65 -6.37 -14.00
CA LYS A 83 -10.70 -5.35 -14.47
C LYS A 83 -9.28 -5.86 -14.37
N ASN A 84 -8.58 -5.85 -15.50
CA ASN A 84 -7.15 -6.14 -15.53
C ASN A 84 -6.39 -5.07 -14.73
N ASN A 85 -5.30 -5.49 -14.08
CA ASN A 85 -4.36 -4.63 -13.37
C ASN A 85 -5.00 -3.74 -12.30
N LEU A 86 -6.05 -4.26 -11.66
CA LEU A 86 -6.68 -3.65 -10.49
C LEU A 86 -6.59 -4.62 -9.33
N LEU A 87 -5.90 -4.20 -8.27
CA LEU A 87 -5.79 -4.96 -7.04
C LEU A 87 -6.51 -4.29 -5.88
N ARG A 88 -6.80 -5.09 -4.87
CA ARG A 88 -7.35 -4.69 -3.59
C ARG A 88 -6.57 -5.37 -2.46
N CYS A 89 -6.43 -4.66 -1.35
CA CYS A 89 -5.87 -5.17 -0.10
C CYS A 89 -6.74 -4.71 1.07
N ARG A 90 -6.76 -5.49 2.14
CA ARG A 90 -7.31 -5.04 3.42
C ARG A 90 -6.18 -4.61 4.34
N ILE A 91 -6.28 -3.39 4.83
CA ILE A 91 -5.29 -2.83 5.75
C ILE A 91 -5.97 -2.37 7.03
N GLN A 92 -5.41 -2.72 8.18
CA GLN A 92 -5.93 -2.30 9.48
C GLN A 92 -5.84 -0.78 9.60
N SER A 93 -6.59 -0.19 10.53
CA SER A 93 -6.43 1.21 10.93
C SER A 93 -5.31 1.33 11.95
N ARG A 94 -4.39 2.28 11.76
CA ARG A 94 -3.34 2.61 12.75
C ARG A 94 -3.87 3.14 14.09
N HIS A 95 -5.13 3.58 14.12
CA HIS A 95 -5.72 4.22 15.30
C HIS A 95 -6.80 3.36 15.96
N GLN A 96 -7.30 2.32 15.28
CA GLN A 96 -8.42 1.52 15.76
C GLN A 96 -8.28 0.07 15.31
N ASN A 97 -7.86 -0.82 16.21
CA ASN A 97 -7.53 -2.19 15.87
C ASN A 97 -8.72 -3.00 15.29
N SER A 98 -9.95 -2.62 15.60
CA SER A 98 -11.16 -3.29 15.08
C SER A 98 -11.52 -2.90 13.64
N ILE A 99 -10.91 -1.85 13.08
CA ILE A 99 -11.26 -1.34 11.76
C ILE A 99 -10.22 -1.79 10.73
N LYS A 100 -10.71 -2.33 9.61
CA LYS A 100 -9.94 -2.56 8.38
C LYS A 100 -10.55 -1.75 7.25
N TYR A 101 -9.69 -1.15 6.44
CA TYR A 101 -10.06 -0.40 5.25
C TYR A 101 -9.68 -1.17 4.01
N TYR A 102 -10.50 -1.04 2.98
CA TYR A 102 -10.08 -1.43 1.64
C TYR A 102 -9.11 -0.39 1.07
N LEU A 103 -8.04 -0.88 0.47
CA LEU A 103 -7.14 -0.15 -0.39
C LEU A 103 -7.22 -0.77 -1.79
N CYS A 104 -7.38 0.04 -2.82
CA CYS A 104 -7.32 -0.41 -4.21
C CYS A 104 -6.21 0.35 -4.94
N VAL A 105 -5.54 -0.35 -5.86
CA VAL A 105 -4.48 0.20 -6.70
C VAL A 105 -4.71 -0.27 -8.13
N LYS A 106 -4.83 0.68 -9.04
CA LYS A 106 -4.82 0.47 -10.49
C LYS A 106 -3.41 0.70 -11.00
N TYR A 107 -2.89 -0.24 -11.77
CA TYR A 107 -1.52 -0.19 -12.25
C TYR A 107 -1.43 -0.59 -13.73
N ASP A 108 -0.27 -0.36 -14.33
CA ASP A 108 0.10 -0.88 -15.62
C ASP A 108 1.45 -1.59 -15.48
N PRO A 109 1.51 -2.94 -15.60
CA PRO A 109 2.76 -3.67 -15.51
C PRO A 109 3.69 -3.43 -16.71
N SER A 110 3.17 -2.86 -17.81
CA SER A 110 3.95 -2.60 -19.04
C SER A 110 4.54 -1.19 -19.06
N ALA A 111 4.09 -0.30 -18.19
CA ALA A 111 4.57 1.08 -18.13
C ALA A 111 5.92 1.17 -17.40
N SER A 112 6.92 1.79 -18.04
CA SER A 112 8.25 1.98 -17.44
C SER A 112 8.30 3.13 -16.44
N ASP A 113 7.60 4.23 -16.72
CA ASP A 113 7.80 5.51 -16.03
C ASP A 113 6.75 5.75 -14.94
N GLU A 114 5.47 5.55 -15.26
CA GLU A 114 4.34 5.77 -14.34
C GLU A 114 3.42 4.54 -14.24
N PRO A 115 3.91 3.43 -13.66
CA PRO A 115 3.14 2.19 -13.55
C PRO A 115 1.99 2.22 -12.55
N ILE A 116 1.92 3.21 -11.63
CA ILE A 116 0.78 3.37 -10.72
C ILE A 116 -0.17 4.41 -11.28
N LEU A 117 -1.26 3.95 -11.88
CA LEU A 117 -2.24 4.79 -12.58
C LEU A 117 -3.19 5.47 -11.60
N ASP A 118 -3.67 4.74 -10.60
CA ASP A 118 -4.64 5.29 -9.65
C ASP A 118 -4.65 4.52 -8.33
N LYS A 119 -5.11 5.18 -7.26
CA LYS A 119 -5.24 4.60 -5.93
C LYS A 119 -6.52 5.07 -5.24
N TYR A 120 -7.02 4.21 -4.37
CA TYR A 120 -8.11 4.54 -3.46
C TYR A 120 -7.88 3.89 -2.11
N CYS A 121 -8.12 4.61 -1.03
CA CYS A 121 -8.24 4.06 0.31
C CYS A 121 -9.54 4.51 0.95
N GLN A 122 -10.29 3.56 1.52
CA GLN A 122 -11.59 3.82 2.14
C GLN A 122 -11.52 4.73 3.38
N TYR A 123 -10.34 4.98 3.92
CA TYR A 123 -10.15 5.95 5.00
C TYR A 123 -10.60 7.35 4.57
N LYS A 124 -11.12 8.18 5.50
CA LYS A 124 -11.74 9.52 5.27
C LYS A 124 -10.98 10.55 4.40
N SER A 125 -9.73 10.28 4.01
CA SER A 125 -8.92 11.14 3.12
C SER A 125 -7.99 10.30 2.24
N GLY A 126 -8.38 9.06 1.99
CA GLY A 126 -7.66 8.11 1.14
C GLY A 126 -7.97 8.24 -0.35
N ASN A 127 -8.84 9.18 -0.72
CA ASN A 127 -9.20 9.53 -2.09
C ASN A 127 -8.34 10.67 -2.68
N ARG A 128 -7.36 11.19 -1.92
CA ARG A 128 -6.44 12.23 -2.41
C ARG A 128 -5.50 11.63 -3.46
N THR A 129 -5.36 12.33 -4.58
CA THR A 129 -4.44 11.96 -5.67
C THR A 129 -2.98 12.22 -5.27
N ILE A 130 -2.68 13.37 -4.65
CA ILE A 130 -1.32 13.72 -4.19
C ILE A 130 -1.08 13.37 -2.74
N GLY A 131 0.06 12.71 -2.52
CA GLY A 131 0.47 12.21 -1.24
C GLY A 131 -0.35 11.02 -0.81
N CYS A 132 0.26 10.13 -0.04
CA CYS A 132 -0.46 8.98 0.46
C CYS A 132 -0.21 8.78 1.94
N ARG A 133 -1.26 8.34 2.63
CA ARG A 133 -1.15 7.95 4.03
C ARG A 133 -0.31 6.67 4.13
N ALA A 134 0.13 6.39 5.35
CA ALA A 134 0.86 5.18 5.70
C ALA A 134 0.23 3.91 5.11
N HIS A 135 -1.10 3.83 4.99
CA HIS A 135 -1.79 2.68 4.39
C HIS A 135 -1.32 2.39 2.95
N THR A 136 -1.49 3.36 2.03
CA THR A 136 -1.09 3.20 0.63
C THR A 136 0.43 3.08 0.52
N ALA A 137 1.17 3.90 1.29
CA ALA A 137 2.64 3.86 1.28
C ALA A 137 3.14 2.44 1.63
N THR A 138 2.52 1.81 2.62
CA THR A 138 2.88 0.46 3.08
C THR A 138 2.62 -0.59 2.01
N VAL A 139 1.42 -0.58 1.41
CA VAL A 139 1.05 -1.57 0.39
C VAL A 139 1.93 -1.41 -0.85
N LEU A 140 2.11 -0.18 -1.35
CA LEU A 140 2.98 0.06 -2.51
C LEU A 140 4.42 -0.33 -2.19
N TRP A 141 4.96 0.12 -1.07
CA TRP A 141 6.33 -0.22 -0.67
C TRP A 141 6.53 -1.73 -0.54
N TYR A 142 5.59 -2.45 0.06
CA TYR A 142 5.69 -3.90 0.20
C TYR A 142 5.61 -4.62 -1.16
N LEU A 143 4.56 -4.33 -1.95
CA LEU A 143 4.28 -5.02 -3.21
C LEU A 143 5.25 -4.67 -4.33
N SER A 144 5.82 -3.47 -4.35
CA SER A 144 6.72 -3.06 -5.44
C SER A 144 8.20 -3.10 -5.11
N TYR A 145 8.56 -3.10 -3.83
CA TYR A 145 9.94 -3.02 -3.42
C TYR A 145 10.30 -4.13 -2.43
N ALA A 146 9.66 -4.18 -1.26
CA ALA A 146 10.09 -5.06 -0.18
C ALA A 146 10.10 -6.55 -0.57
N ARG A 147 9.05 -7.03 -1.26
CA ARG A 147 8.94 -8.44 -1.67
C ARG A 147 10.00 -8.89 -2.69
N PHE A 148 10.60 -7.95 -3.41
CA PHE A 148 11.69 -8.20 -4.36
C PHE A 148 13.07 -8.05 -3.72
N THR A 149 13.11 -7.73 -2.43
CA THR A 149 14.34 -7.60 -1.65
C THR A 149 14.37 -8.68 -0.58
N GLU A 150 15.52 -8.90 0.04
CA GLU A 150 15.64 -9.78 1.22
C GLU A 150 15.05 -9.14 2.50
N TRP A 151 14.09 -8.22 2.37
CA TRP A 151 13.48 -7.59 3.53
C TRP A 151 12.73 -8.61 4.36
N LYS A 152 13.08 -8.69 5.64
CA LYS A 152 12.36 -9.46 6.64
C LYS A 152 11.90 -8.51 7.75
N PRO A 153 10.69 -8.72 8.30
CA PRO A 153 10.23 -7.93 9.44
C PRO A 153 11.21 -8.12 10.60
N SER A 154 11.56 -7.04 11.30
CA SER A 154 12.44 -7.13 12.46
C SER A 154 11.79 -8.00 13.54
N GLN A 155 12.52 -9.01 14.02
CA GLN A 155 12.10 -9.81 15.17
C GLN A 155 12.18 -8.91 16.40
N ARG A 156 11.02 -8.55 16.96
CA ARG A 156 10.94 -7.66 18.13
C ARG A 156 11.28 -8.52 19.35
N GLY A 157 12.58 -8.73 19.56
CA GLY A 157 13.10 -9.57 20.65
C GLY A 157 14.59 -9.39 20.94
N THR A 158 15.43 -9.05 19.94
CA THR A 158 16.89 -9.12 20.15
C THR A 158 17.52 -7.80 20.63
N ILE A 159 16.94 -6.64 20.33
CA ILE A 159 17.64 -5.35 20.57
C ILE A 159 17.52 -4.86 22.03
N LEU A 160 16.63 -5.43 22.87
CA LEU A 160 16.47 -4.98 24.27
C LEU A 160 17.20 -5.87 25.30
N PHE A 161 17.63 -7.08 24.94
CA PHE A 161 18.32 -7.98 25.88
C PHE A 161 19.84 -7.81 25.89
N ASP A 162 20.46 -7.50 24.74
CA ASP A 162 21.92 -7.35 24.65
C ASP A 162 22.47 -6.15 25.43
N SER A 163 21.63 -5.14 25.68
CA SER A 163 21.98 -3.95 26.48
C SER A 163 21.90 -4.16 27.99
N ILE A 164 21.28 -5.25 28.46
CA ILE A 164 21.10 -5.53 29.90
C ILE A 164 22.15 -6.53 30.40
N THR A 165 22.71 -7.39 29.54
CA THR A 165 23.70 -8.40 29.95
C THR A 165 25.15 -7.88 29.98
N SER A 166 25.41 -6.67 29.49
CA SER A 166 26.72 -5.99 29.63
C SER A 166 26.88 -5.23 30.96
N CYS A 167 25.85 -5.18 31.80
CA CYS A 167 25.93 -4.66 33.17
C CYS A 167 25.77 -5.81 34.17
N ARG A 168 26.70 -6.76 34.15
CA ARG A 168 27.05 -7.62 35.28
C ARG A 168 28.55 -7.89 35.29
#